data_AF-A0A9D1SW93-F1
#
_entry.id   AF-A0A9D1SW93-F1
#
_cell.length_a   1.000
_cell.length_b   1.000
_cell.length_c   1.000
_cell.angle_alpha   90.00
_cell.angle_beta   90.00
_cell.angle_gamma   90.00
#
_symmetry.space_group_name_H-M   'P 1'
#
loop_
_entity.id
_entity.type
_entity.pdbx_description
1 polymer ?
#
loop_
_entity_poly.entity_id
_entity_poly.type
_entity_poly.pdbx_seq_one_letter_code
_entity_poly.pdbx_strand_id
1 'polypeptide(L)'
;MSDRRELQHKMDVEKWLESETRHFDMCGSYDYCAYCDKSEENPCANALIRMTGEDEPAPAEEETLGKKVDAEKISRKRAARKSLSFAEKYSLQSDEVKARYAVLRTALTDTPKGAPRIKSRISRQCDTYRRSGIIVAKITIIGTSLRINLPLDPAAPEFSDGKTPHTDTGNKKAYECVPFQFKVNSRLGLKRALRLIELVKSTPTEALFCPAVD
;
A
#
# COMPACT_ATOMS: atom_id res chain seq x y z
N MET A 1 -8.33 -27.55 28.56
CA MET A 1 -9.64 -27.10 29.05
C MET A 1 -9.55 -27.02 30.56
N SER A 2 -9.44 -25.81 31.12
CA SER A 2 -9.44 -25.64 32.59
C SER A 2 -10.82 -25.96 33.14
N ASP A 3 -10.88 -26.65 34.27
CA ASP A 3 -12.13 -26.90 34.99
C ASP A 3 -12.76 -25.54 35.37
N ARG A 4 -14.03 -25.34 35.02
CA ARG A 4 -14.78 -24.10 35.33
C ARG A 4 -14.79 -23.81 36.83
N ARG A 5 -14.76 -24.86 37.65
CA ARG A 5 -14.69 -24.74 39.11
C ARG A 5 -13.34 -24.21 39.59
N GLU A 6 -12.25 -24.70 39.02
CA GLU A 6 -10.90 -24.20 39.34
C GLU A 6 -10.74 -22.75 38.88
N LEU A 7 -11.28 -22.40 37.71
CA LEU A 7 -11.27 -21.04 37.19
C LEU A 7 -12.06 -20.10 38.11
N GLN A 8 -13.27 -20.50 38.52
CA GLN A 8 -14.08 -19.72 39.47
C GLN A 8 -13.34 -19.52 40.79
N HIS A 9 -12.75 -20.57 41.36
CA HIS A 9 -11.99 -20.47 42.61
C HIS A 9 -10.81 -19.49 42.50
N LYS A 10 -10.06 -19.52 41.38
CA LYS A 10 -8.98 -18.56 41.14
C LYS A 10 -9.50 -17.12 41.09
N MET A 11 -10.57 -16.90 40.33
CA MET A 11 -11.20 -15.59 40.22
C MET A 11 -11.71 -15.09 41.58
N ASP A 12 -12.30 -15.98 42.39
CA ASP A 12 -12.78 -15.61 43.73
C ASP A 12 -11.64 -15.18 44.66
N VAL A 13 -10.50 -15.89 44.64
CA VAL A 13 -9.31 -15.52 45.42
C VAL A 13 -8.74 -14.18 44.96
N GLU A 14 -8.59 -13.96 43.64
CA GLU A 14 -8.07 -12.72 43.09
C GLU A 14 -8.96 -11.53 43.41
N LYS A 15 -10.28 -11.68 43.20
CA LYS A 15 -11.28 -10.66 43.53
C LYS A 15 -11.29 -10.33 45.01
N TRP A 16 -11.13 -11.34 45.88
CA TRP A 16 -11.06 -11.13 47.32
C TRP A 16 -9.81 -10.34 47.71
N LEU A 17 -8.62 -10.73 47.24
CA LEU A 17 -7.36 -10.03 47.50
C LEU A 17 -7.41 -8.58 46.99
N GLU A 18 -8.01 -8.35 45.83
CA GLU A 18 -8.16 -7.01 45.28
C GLU A 18 -9.16 -6.16 46.05
N SER A 19 -10.25 -6.76 46.55
CA SER A 19 -11.22 -6.08 47.41
C SER A 19 -10.59 -5.68 48.76
N GLU A 20 -9.77 -6.55 49.36
CA GLU A 20 -8.99 -6.25 50.56
C GLU A 20 -8.00 -5.10 50.32
N THR A 21 -7.32 -5.11 49.17
CA THR A 21 -6.33 -4.08 48.80
C THR A 21 -6.99 -2.73 48.53
N ARG A 22 -8.16 -2.71 47.89
CA ARG A 22 -8.86 -1.49 47.49
C ARG A 22 -9.88 -0.99 48.53
N HIS A 23 -10.15 -1.80 49.55
CA HIS A 23 -11.15 -1.54 50.60
C HIS A 23 -12.57 -1.30 50.05
N PHE A 24 -12.93 -1.93 48.93
CA PHE A 24 -14.31 -1.96 48.40
C PHE A 24 -14.58 -3.25 47.62
N ASP A 25 -15.85 -3.68 47.56
CA ASP A 25 -16.26 -4.92 46.86
C ASP A 25 -16.05 -4.80 45.35
N MET A 26 -15.21 -5.69 44.80
CA MET A 26 -14.91 -5.76 43.37
C MET A 26 -15.93 -6.60 42.58
N CYS A 27 -16.95 -7.15 43.22
CA CYS A 27 -18.03 -7.84 42.50
C CYS A 27 -18.81 -6.84 41.62
N GLY A 28 -18.78 -7.03 40.31
CA GLY A 28 -19.45 -6.15 39.35
C GLY A 28 -18.53 -5.15 38.65
N SER A 29 -17.26 -5.03 39.04
CA SER A 29 -16.33 -4.03 38.50
C SER A 29 -15.47 -4.49 37.33
N TYR A 30 -15.46 -5.80 37.02
CA TYR A 30 -14.63 -6.35 35.93
C TYR A 30 -15.41 -6.40 34.62
N ASP A 31 -14.70 -6.37 33.49
CA ASP A 31 -15.32 -6.37 32.15
C ASP A 31 -16.26 -7.56 31.92
N TYR A 32 -15.89 -8.75 32.43
CA TYR A 32 -16.72 -9.95 32.33
C TYR A 32 -17.98 -9.86 33.19
N CYS A 33 -18.06 -8.98 34.19
CA CYS A 33 -19.23 -8.89 35.09
C CYS A 33 -20.51 -8.52 34.33
N ALA A 34 -20.40 -7.85 33.18
CA ALA A 34 -21.54 -7.54 32.31
C ALA A 34 -22.24 -8.80 31.76
N TYR A 35 -21.54 -9.93 31.72
CA TYR A 35 -22.01 -11.22 31.17
C TYR A 35 -22.31 -12.25 32.28
N CYS A 36 -22.26 -11.83 33.55
CA CYS A 36 -22.41 -12.69 34.72
C CYS A 36 -23.88 -12.93 35.05
N ASP A 37 -24.27 -14.21 35.10
CA ASP A 37 -25.55 -14.65 35.64
C ASP A 37 -25.30 -15.34 36.98
N LYS A 38 -25.66 -14.66 38.07
CA LYS A 38 -25.44 -15.14 39.45
C LYS A 38 -26.25 -16.39 39.80
N SER A 39 -27.23 -16.78 38.98
CA SER A 39 -28.03 -17.98 39.21
C SER A 39 -27.35 -19.28 38.76
N GLU A 40 -26.25 -19.18 38.01
CA GLU A 40 -25.53 -20.33 37.46
C GLU A 40 -24.45 -20.87 38.39
N GLU A 41 -24.07 -22.14 38.19
CA GLU A 41 -22.86 -22.71 38.79
C GLU A 41 -21.62 -22.07 38.14
N ASN A 42 -20.74 -21.49 38.96
CA ASN A 42 -19.53 -20.77 38.54
C ASN A 42 -19.82 -19.52 37.68
N PRO A 43 -20.56 -18.54 38.22
CA PRO A 43 -21.14 -17.44 37.44
C PRO A 43 -20.09 -16.50 36.83
N CYS A 44 -18.96 -16.27 37.50
CA CYS A 44 -17.90 -15.39 36.97
C CYS A 44 -17.04 -16.11 35.93
N ALA A 45 -16.74 -17.40 36.13
CA ALA A 45 -16.02 -18.20 35.16
C ALA A 45 -16.81 -18.33 33.85
N ASN A 46 -18.12 -18.60 33.93
CA ASN A 46 -18.99 -18.62 32.75
C ASN A 46 -19.05 -17.25 32.07
N ALA A 47 -19.14 -16.16 32.83
CA ALA A 47 -19.13 -14.80 32.29
C ALA A 47 -17.85 -14.49 31.51
N LEU A 48 -16.70 -14.92 32.03
CA LEU A 48 -15.41 -14.75 31.36
C LEU A 48 -15.37 -15.54 30.06
N ILE A 49 -15.78 -16.81 30.07
CA ILE A 49 -15.82 -17.67 28.87
C ILE A 49 -16.76 -17.09 27.80
N ARG A 50 -17.93 -16.57 28.20
CA ARG A 50 -18.86 -15.86 27.30
C ARG A 50 -18.23 -14.62 26.69
N MET A 51 -17.50 -13.85 27.49
CA MET A 51 -16.83 -12.63 27.05
C MET A 51 -15.68 -12.93 26.09
N THR A 52 -14.90 -13.99 26.34
CA THR A 52 -13.74 -14.37 25.52
C THR A 52 -14.09 -15.25 24.32
N GLY A 53 -15.28 -15.86 24.30
CA GLY A 53 -15.76 -16.71 23.21
C GLY A 53 -15.15 -18.12 23.22
N GLU A 54 -14.71 -18.61 24.38
CA GLU A 54 -13.99 -19.90 24.53
C GLU A 54 -14.92 -21.13 24.65
N ASP A 55 -16.23 -20.98 24.38
CA ASP A 55 -17.27 -21.99 24.67
C ASP A 55 -17.50 -23.06 23.57
N GLU A 56 -16.66 -23.16 22.55
CA GLU A 56 -16.73 -24.21 21.52
C GLU A 56 -15.44 -25.05 21.53
N PRO A 57 -15.50 -26.40 21.43
CA PRO A 57 -14.32 -27.15 21.04
C PRO A 57 -13.93 -26.65 19.65
N ALA A 58 -12.81 -25.93 19.58
CA ALA A 58 -12.29 -25.38 18.35
C ALA A 58 -12.35 -26.46 17.25
N PRO A 59 -13.04 -26.24 16.11
CA PRO A 59 -12.72 -27.03 14.94
C PRO A 59 -11.23 -26.84 14.73
N ALA A 60 -10.49 -27.96 14.72
CA ALA A 60 -9.04 -28.00 14.63
C ALA A 60 -8.54 -26.80 13.82
N GLU A 61 -7.87 -25.86 14.49
CA GLU A 61 -7.28 -24.71 13.85
C GLU A 61 -6.28 -25.25 12.83
N GLU A 62 -6.72 -25.36 11.57
CA GLU A 62 -5.82 -25.41 10.46
C GLU A 62 -5.17 -24.03 10.43
N GLU A 63 -4.04 -23.95 11.13
CA GLU A 63 -3.11 -22.84 11.18
C GLU A 63 -2.64 -22.53 9.75
N THR A 64 -3.50 -21.91 8.94
CA THR A 64 -3.17 -21.48 7.58
C THR A 64 -2.57 -20.08 7.59
N LEU A 65 -1.71 -19.79 8.58
CA LEU A 65 -0.85 -18.61 8.56
C LEU A 65 0.62 -19.01 8.54
N GLY A 66 0.96 -19.77 7.51
CA GLY A 66 2.33 -20.17 7.26
C GLY A 66 2.48 -21.05 6.04
N LYS A 67 1.95 -20.63 4.88
CA LYS A 67 2.39 -21.25 3.62
C LYS A 67 3.90 -21.08 3.54
N LYS A 68 4.67 -22.13 3.87
CA LYS A 68 6.11 -22.18 3.65
C LYS A 68 6.32 -21.79 2.19
N VAL A 69 6.83 -20.58 2.01
CA VAL A 69 7.09 -20.03 0.68
C VAL A 69 8.28 -20.79 0.14
N ASP A 70 7.97 -21.86 -0.60
CA ASP A 70 8.95 -22.71 -1.27
C ASP A 70 9.81 -21.83 -2.20
N ALA A 71 11.02 -21.53 -1.74
CA ALA A 71 11.95 -20.62 -2.40
C ALA A 71 12.35 -21.14 -3.79
N GLU A 72 12.47 -22.47 -3.94
CA GLU A 72 12.73 -23.16 -5.20
C GLU A 72 11.56 -22.92 -6.18
N LYS A 73 10.33 -23.08 -5.71
CA LYS A 73 9.10 -22.82 -6.49
C LYS A 73 8.95 -21.34 -6.87
N ILE A 74 9.33 -20.41 -6.00
CA ILE A 74 9.35 -18.97 -6.29
C ILE A 74 10.41 -18.67 -7.35
N SER A 75 11.61 -19.25 -7.22
CA SER A 75 12.72 -19.09 -8.17
C SER A 75 12.33 -19.61 -9.56
N ARG A 76 11.76 -20.83 -9.66
CA ARG A 76 11.28 -21.41 -10.92
C ARG A 76 10.16 -20.57 -11.55
N LYS A 77 9.19 -20.08 -10.76
CA LYS A 77 8.16 -19.14 -11.25
C LYS A 77 8.75 -17.81 -11.73
N ARG A 78 9.79 -17.30 -11.06
CA ARG A 78 10.47 -16.05 -11.44
C ARG A 78 11.31 -16.24 -12.70
N ALA A 79 11.97 -17.38 -12.86
CA ALA A 79 12.72 -17.77 -14.06
C ALA A 79 11.80 -18.02 -15.26
N ALA A 80 10.61 -18.57 -15.04
CA ALA A 80 9.59 -18.77 -16.08
C ALA A 80 8.83 -17.48 -16.46
N ARG A 81 8.98 -16.36 -15.71
CA ARG A 81 8.33 -15.10 -16.08
C ARG A 81 8.96 -14.56 -17.36
N LYS A 82 8.23 -14.69 -18.46
CA LYS A 82 8.57 -14.05 -19.74
C LYS A 82 8.84 -12.56 -19.52
N SER A 83 10.03 -12.10 -19.92
CA SER A 83 10.42 -10.69 -19.88
C SER A 83 9.69 -9.94 -21.00
N LEU A 84 8.43 -9.58 -20.74
CA LEU A 84 7.60 -8.85 -21.70
C LEU A 84 8.11 -7.42 -21.89
N SER A 85 8.11 -6.99 -23.15
CA SER A 85 8.32 -5.61 -23.54
C SER A 85 7.18 -4.70 -23.07
N PHE A 86 7.38 -3.38 -23.11
CA PHE A 86 6.34 -2.39 -22.81
C PHE A 86 5.11 -2.58 -23.69
N ALA A 87 5.31 -2.81 -25.00
CA ALA A 87 4.23 -3.05 -25.95
C ALA A 87 3.45 -4.33 -25.62
N GLU A 88 4.13 -5.44 -25.33
CA GLU A 88 3.46 -6.69 -24.92
C GLU A 88 2.69 -6.52 -23.61
N LYS A 89 3.28 -5.84 -22.61
CA LYS A 89 2.60 -5.52 -21.35
C LYS A 89 1.35 -4.68 -21.58
N TYR A 90 1.44 -3.67 -22.45
CA TYR A 90 0.34 -2.79 -22.81
C TYR A 90 -0.82 -3.54 -23.47
N SER A 91 -0.52 -4.44 -24.42
CA SER A 91 -1.55 -5.24 -25.10
C SER A 91 -2.37 -6.10 -24.13
N LEU A 92 -1.72 -6.63 -23.09
CA LEU A 92 -2.34 -7.46 -22.04
C LEU A 92 -3.10 -6.66 -20.97
N GLN A 93 -3.04 -5.33 -20.99
CA GLN A 93 -3.77 -4.52 -19.99
C GLN A 93 -5.27 -4.46 -20.28
N SER A 94 -6.03 -4.20 -19.21
CA SER A 94 -7.45 -3.87 -19.31
C SER A 94 -7.68 -2.56 -20.07
N ASP A 95 -8.89 -2.40 -20.61
CA ASP A 95 -9.27 -1.20 -21.36
C ASP A 95 -9.17 0.07 -20.52
N GLU A 96 -9.42 -0.02 -19.22
CA GLU A 96 -9.28 1.13 -18.32
C GLU A 96 -7.83 1.63 -18.21
N VAL A 97 -6.85 0.70 -18.12
CA VAL A 97 -5.43 1.07 -18.07
C VAL A 97 -4.98 1.63 -19.42
N LYS A 98 -5.46 1.06 -20.54
CA LYS A 98 -5.20 1.56 -21.89
C LYS A 98 -5.76 2.97 -22.07
N ALA A 99 -6.98 3.22 -21.61
CA ALA A 99 -7.60 4.55 -21.64
C ALA A 99 -6.82 5.57 -20.81
N ARG A 100 -6.39 5.22 -19.59
CA ARG A 100 -5.54 6.09 -18.76
C ARG A 100 -4.21 6.41 -19.44
N TYR A 101 -3.56 5.41 -20.03
CA TYR A 101 -2.32 5.61 -20.79
C TYR A 101 -2.53 6.56 -21.96
N ALA A 102 -3.61 6.41 -22.74
CA ALA A 102 -3.93 7.31 -23.85
C ALA A 102 -4.09 8.76 -23.37
N VAL A 103 -4.80 8.97 -22.25
CA VAL A 103 -4.94 10.30 -21.64
C VAL A 103 -3.59 10.89 -21.22
N LEU A 104 -2.73 10.10 -20.55
CA LEU A 104 -1.40 10.57 -20.16
C LEU A 104 -0.52 10.89 -21.37
N ARG A 105 -0.58 10.07 -22.43
CA ARG A 105 0.17 10.29 -23.67
C ARG A 105 -0.24 11.61 -24.30
N THR A 106 -1.54 11.82 -24.50
CA THR A 106 -2.08 13.08 -25.02
C THR A 106 -1.66 14.24 -24.14
N ALA A 107 -1.84 14.13 -22.82
CA ALA A 107 -1.46 15.16 -21.88
C ALA A 107 0.05 15.46 -21.89
N LEU A 108 0.94 14.53 -22.22
CA LEU A 108 2.38 14.82 -22.32
C LEU A 108 2.73 15.47 -23.66
N THR A 109 2.11 15.04 -24.76
CA THR A 109 2.45 15.53 -26.11
C THR A 109 1.75 16.82 -26.50
N ASP A 110 0.57 17.08 -25.92
CA ASP A 110 -0.21 18.29 -26.18
C ASP A 110 0.49 19.50 -25.56
N THR A 111 1.15 20.29 -26.39
CA THR A 111 1.94 21.44 -25.96
C THR A 111 1.50 22.65 -26.77
N PRO A 112 1.34 23.83 -26.14
CA PRO A 112 0.89 25.03 -26.84
C PRO A 112 1.90 25.43 -27.92
N LYS A 113 1.40 26.08 -28.96
CA LYS A 113 2.20 26.53 -30.11
C LYS A 113 3.27 27.52 -29.61
N GLY A 114 4.54 27.17 -29.82
CA GLY A 114 5.70 27.98 -29.38
C GLY A 114 6.43 27.40 -28.16
N ALA A 115 5.82 26.48 -27.40
CA ALA A 115 6.52 25.77 -26.34
C ALA A 115 7.41 24.63 -26.90
N PRO A 116 8.49 24.25 -26.18
CA PRO A 116 9.31 23.10 -26.57
C PRO A 116 8.48 21.81 -26.62
N ARG A 117 8.44 21.18 -27.80
CA ARG A 117 7.69 19.93 -28.02
C ARG A 117 8.24 18.80 -27.17
N ILE A 118 7.34 18.01 -26.60
CA ILE A 118 7.67 16.78 -25.88
C ILE A 118 7.47 15.60 -26.84
N LYS A 119 8.53 14.83 -27.08
CA LYS A 119 8.52 13.66 -27.97
C LYS A 119 8.58 12.36 -27.17
N SER A 120 7.77 11.37 -27.55
CA SER A 120 7.80 10.03 -26.97
C SER A 120 8.78 9.11 -27.71
N ARG A 121 9.40 8.18 -26.98
CA ARG A 121 10.21 7.08 -27.50
C ARG A 121 9.91 5.83 -26.70
N ILE A 122 9.24 4.87 -27.34
CA ILE A 122 8.97 3.57 -26.74
C ILE A 122 10.24 2.71 -26.81
N SER A 123 10.64 2.19 -25.65
CA SER A 123 11.71 1.22 -25.50
C SER A 123 11.13 -0.12 -25.04
N ARG A 124 11.97 -1.15 -24.97
CA ARG A 124 11.53 -2.45 -24.43
C ARG A 124 10.98 -2.35 -23.01
N GLN A 125 11.47 -1.41 -22.19
CA GLN A 125 11.08 -1.33 -20.77
C GLN A 125 9.97 -0.31 -20.50
N CYS A 126 9.97 0.81 -21.21
CA CYS A 126 9.15 1.98 -20.89
C CYS A 126 8.90 2.87 -22.11
N ASP A 127 7.92 3.75 -21.98
CA ASP A 127 7.69 4.87 -22.88
C ASP A 127 8.32 6.14 -22.29
N THR A 128 9.35 6.68 -22.95
CA THR A 128 10.15 7.81 -22.45
C THR A 128 9.79 9.09 -23.19
N TYR A 129 9.58 10.17 -22.46
CA TYR A 129 9.24 11.48 -22.99
C TYR A 129 10.40 12.45 -22.80
N ARG A 130 10.76 13.18 -23.86
CA ARG A 130 11.88 14.12 -23.86
C ARG A 130 11.46 15.51 -24.33
N ARG A 131 11.99 16.54 -23.67
CA ARG A 131 11.87 17.96 -24.02
C ARG A 131 13.29 18.51 -24.17
N SER A 132 13.63 19.00 -25.36
CA SER A 132 14.98 19.54 -25.66
C SER A 132 16.15 18.61 -25.26
N GLY A 133 16.01 17.30 -25.50
CA GLY A 133 17.02 16.29 -25.16
C GLY A 133 16.94 15.74 -23.73
N ILE A 134 16.30 16.47 -22.81
CA ILE A 134 16.18 16.10 -21.39
C ILE A 134 14.93 15.24 -21.17
N ILE A 135 15.03 14.25 -20.29
CA ILE A 135 13.93 13.34 -19.96
C ILE A 135 12.96 14.05 -19.01
N VAL A 136 11.70 14.15 -19.41
CA VAL A 136 10.65 14.82 -18.63
C VAL A 136 9.58 13.88 -18.10
N ALA A 137 9.49 12.67 -18.64
CA ALA A 137 8.69 11.61 -18.04
C ALA A 137 9.15 10.23 -18.51
N LYS A 138 8.90 9.22 -17.67
CA LYS A 138 8.91 7.81 -18.07
C LYS A 138 7.61 7.15 -17.63
N ILE A 139 6.92 6.52 -18.56
CA ILE A 139 5.73 5.70 -18.26
C ILE A 139 6.13 4.24 -18.28
N THR A 140 5.76 3.52 -17.22
CA THR A 140 6.01 2.08 -17.07
C THR A 140 4.75 1.33 -16.70
N ILE A 141 4.70 0.05 -17.10
CA ILE A 141 3.68 -0.90 -16.67
C ILE A 141 4.37 -1.99 -15.84
N ILE A 142 3.93 -2.14 -14.59
CA ILE A 142 4.44 -3.13 -13.64
C ILE A 142 3.26 -3.90 -13.07
N GLY A 143 3.17 -5.18 -13.42
CA GLY A 143 1.97 -5.98 -13.16
C GLY A 143 0.78 -5.40 -13.93
N THR A 144 -0.25 -5.01 -13.19
CA THR A 144 -1.47 -4.33 -13.68
C THR A 144 -1.46 -2.82 -13.43
N SER A 145 -0.37 -2.28 -12.88
CA SER A 145 -0.28 -0.88 -12.49
C SER A 145 0.44 -0.05 -13.54
N LEU A 146 -0.19 1.08 -13.91
CA LEU A 146 0.43 2.13 -14.70
C LEU A 146 1.18 3.09 -13.77
N ARG A 147 2.42 3.41 -14.10
CA ARG A 147 3.23 4.35 -13.30
C ARG A 147 3.86 5.40 -14.19
N ILE A 148 3.97 6.61 -13.65
CA ILE A 148 4.67 7.72 -14.26
C ILE A 148 5.79 8.17 -13.34
N ASN A 149 6.97 8.39 -13.93
CA ASN A 149 8.15 8.90 -13.28
C ASN A 149 8.43 10.31 -13.83
N LEU A 150 8.60 11.29 -12.95
CA LEU A 150 8.73 12.72 -13.30
C LEU A 150 10.00 13.34 -12.70
N PRO A 151 10.54 14.41 -13.31
CA PRO A 151 11.71 15.16 -12.83
C PRO A 151 11.30 16.16 -11.73
N LEU A 152 10.63 15.65 -10.70
CA LEU A 152 10.23 16.42 -9.51
C LEU A 152 11.02 15.91 -8.32
N ASP A 153 11.24 16.76 -7.32
CA ASP A 153 11.89 16.35 -6.09
C ASP A 153 10.90 15.61 -5.18
N PRO A 154 11.09 14.31 -4.88
CA PRO A 154 10.22 13.56 -3.98
C PRO A 154 10.32 14.03 -2.52
N ALA A 155 11.38 14.74 -2.13
CA ALA A 155 11.51 15.28 -0.78
C ALA A 155 10.83 16.65 -0.61
N ALA A 156 10.30 17.25 -1.68
CA ALA A 156 9.72 18.58 -1.63
C ALA A 156 8.50 18.62 -0.66
N PRO A 157 8.39 19.65 0.19
CA PRO A 157 7.30 19.77 1.16
C PRO A 157 5.90 19.72 0.53
N GLU A 158 5.75 20.22 -0.69
CA GLU A 158 4.50 20.23 -1.46
C GLU A 158 3.93 18.83 -1.75
N PHE A 159 4.76 17.78 -1.70
CA PHE A 159 4.34 16.40 -1.91
C PHE A 159 4.26 15.57 -0.62
N SER A 160 4.64 16.16 0.53
CA SER A 160 4.64 15.51 1.84
C SER A 160 3.28 15.58 2.57
N ASP A 161 2.25 16.18 1.95
CA ASP A 161 0.92 16.39 2.54
C ASP A 161 0.00 15.16 2.52
N GLY A 162 0.50 14.01 2.05
CA GLY A 162 -0.26 12.76 1.89
C GLY A 162 -1.26 12.75 0.72
N LYS A 163 -1.49 13.88 0.04
CA LYS A 163 -2.42 13.94 -1.10
C LYS A 163 -1.81 13.35 -2.36
N THR A 164 -0.49 13.35 -2.49
CA THR A 164 0.19 12.80 -3.66
C THR A 164 1.08 11.63 -3.24
N PRO A 165 0.51 10.43 -3.01
CA PRO A 165 1.30 9.27 -2.61
C PRO A 165 2.27 8.89 -3.73
N HIS A 166 3.56 9.10 -3.48
CA HIS A 166 4.63 8.90 -4.44
C HIS A 166 5.78 8.09 -3.82
N THR A 167 6.77 7.75 -4.62
CA THR A 167 7.94 6.99 -4.18
C THR A 167 9.18 7.56 -4.84
N ASP A 168 10.25 7.75 -4.07
CA ASP A 168 11.55 8.09 -4.62
C ASP A 168 12.19 6.87 -5.30
N THR A 169 12.56 7.03 -6.56
CA THR A 169 13.25 6.03 -7.37
C THR A 169 14.60 6.51 -7.92
N GLY A 170 15.06 7.69 -7.50
CA GLY A 170 16.32 8.32 -7.94
C GLY A 170 17.56 7.47 -7.68
N ASN A 171 17.53 6.60 -6.66
CA ASN A 171 18.59 5.64 -6.34
C ASN A 171 18.92 4.64 -7.46
N LYS A 172 18.15 4.61 -8.54
CA LYS A 172 18.37 3.73 -9.69
C LYS A 172 18.82 4.57 -10.87
N LYS A 173 19.94 4.20 -11.50
CA LYS A 173 20.45 4.86 -12.71
C LYS A 173 19.43 5.13 -13.81
N ALA A 174 18.48 4.22 -13.99
CA ALA A 174 17.41 4.39 -14.98
C ALA A 174 16.41 5.52 -14.63
N TYR A 175 16.33 5.99 -13.39
CA TYR A 175 15.36 6.96 -12.90
C TYR A 175 16.00 8.16 -12.18
N GLU A 176 17.33 8.31 -12.20
CA GLU A 176 18.04 9.45 -11.62
C GLU A 176 17.48 10.79 -12.08
N CYS A 177 17.24 10.98 -13.39
CA CYS A 177 16.66 12.22 -13.93
C CYS A 177 15.14 12.34 -13.73
N VAL A 178 14.46 11.31 -13.22
CA VAL A 178 13.01 11.29 -13.02
C VAL A 178 12.64 10.51 -11.75
N PRO A 179 13.12 10.96 -10.57
CA PRO A 179 13.07 10.18 -9.34
C PRO A 179 11.64 10.02 -8.80
N PHE A 180 10.77 10.99 -9.06
CA PHE A 180 9.40 11.02 -8.54
C PHE A 180 8.50 9.99 -9.24
N GLN A 181 8.27 8.83 -8.60
CA GLN A 181 7.36 7.81 -9.12
C GLN A 181 5.95 7.95 -8.53
N PHE A 182 4.95 8.01 -9.41
CA PHE A 182 3.54 8.08 -9.05
C PHE A 182 2.72 6.96 -9.74
N LYS A 183 1.79 6.34 -9.00
CA LYS A 183 0.93 5.25 -9.51
C LYS A 183 -0.41 5.80 -10.02
N VAL A 184 -0.82 5.40 -11.22
CA VAL A 184 -2.03 5.88 -11.90
C VAL A 184 -3.07 4.75 -12.00
N ASN A 185 -3.51 4.26 -10.84
CA ASN A 185 -4.39 3.09 -10.74
C ASN A 185 -5.87 3.43 -10.49
N SER A 186 -6.21 4.71 -10.32
CA SER A 186 -7.58 5.17 -10.07
C SER A 186 -7.90 6.44 -10.87
N ARG A 187 -9.19 6.79 -10.96
CA ARG A 187 -9.63 8.05 -11.58
C ARG A 187 -9.04 9.28 -10.87
N LEU A 188 -8.97 9.25 -9.54
CA LEU A 188 -8.31 10.31 -8.76
C LEU A 188 -6.81 10.35 -9.02
N GLY A 189 -6.16 9.20 -9.13
CA GLY A 189 -4.76 9.10 -9.53
C GLY A 189 -4.51 9.73 -10.90
N LEU A 190 -5.38 9.48 -11.88
CA LEU A 190 -5.28 10.12 -13.20
C LEU A 190 -5.35 11.64 -13.11
N LYS A 191 -6.34 12.18 -12.38
CA LYS A 191 -6.47 13.64 -12.17
C LYS A 191 -5.22 14.24 -11.53
N ARG A 192 -4.66 13.59 -10.51
CA ARG A 192 -3.42 14.01 -9.85
C ARG A 192 -2.22 13.95 -10.80
N ALA A 193 -2.09 12.88 -11.59
CA ALA A 193 -1.03 12.76 -12.58
C ALA A 193 -1.08 13.86 -13.64
N LEU A 194 -2.27 14.26 -14.08
CA LEU A 194 -2.44 15.39 -15.01
C LEU A 194 -1.94 16.70 -14.41
N ARG A 195 -2.24 16.98 -13.13
CA ARG A 195 -1.71 18.15 -12.42
C ARG A 195 -0.18 18.16 -12.33
N LEU A 196 0.42 16.99 -12.08
CA LEU A 196 1.87 16.87 -12.06
C LEU A 196 2.50 17.07 -13.45
N ILE A 197 1.83 16.62 -14.52
CA ILE A 197 2.27 16.87 -15.90
C ILE A 197 2.19 18.36 -16.23
N GLU A 198 1.11 19.05 -15.83
CA GLU A 198 0.97 20.50 -15.98
C GLU A 198 2.13 21.22 -15.28
N LEU A 199 2.46 20.83 -14.05
CA LEU A 199 3.59 21.37 -13.30
C LEU A 199 4.90 21.21 -14.09
N VAL A 200 5.24 19.98 -14.51
CA VAL A 200 6.46 19.71 -15.29
C VAL A 200 6.53 20.50 -16.60
N LYS A 201 5.39 20.72 -17.27
CA LYS A 201 5.35 21.53 -18.48
C LYS A 201 5.62 23.01 -18.20
N SER A 202 5.08 23.54 -17.10
CA SER A 202 5.28 24.93 -16.69
C SER A 202 6.70 25.20 -16.18
N THR A 203 7.36 24.20 -15.59
CA THR A 203 8.73 24.34 -15.10
C THR A 203 9.72 24.43 -16.26
N PRO A 204 10.58 25.46 -16.32
CA PRO A 204 11.66 25.56 -17.30
C PRO A 204 12.59 24.35 -17.23
N THR A 205 13.20 23.98 -18.36
CA THR A 205 14.03 22.76 -18.43
C THR A 205 15.25 22.81 -17.50
N GLU A 206 15.82 24.00 -17.28
CA GLU A 206 16.95 24.24 -16.37
C GLU A 206 16.58 24.06 -14.88
N ALA A 207 15.30 24.23 -14.55
CA ALA A 207 14.77 24.09 -13.19
C ALA A 207 14.19 22.70 -12.91
N LEU A 208 14.19 21.80 -13.91
CA LEU A 208 13.79 20.41 -13.69
C LEU A 208 14.86 19.69 -12.88
N PHE A 209 14.43 18.78 -12.01
CA PHE A 209 15.34 17.90 -11.30
C PHE A 209 16.05 16.99 -12.32
N CYS A 210 17.24 17.39 -12.75
CA CYS A 210 18.13 16.59 -13.58
C CYS A 210 19.51 16.72 -12.94
N PRO A 211 20.12 15.63 -12.43
CA PRO A 211 21.50 15.70 -11.99
C PRO A 211 22.35 16.22 -13.15
N ALA A 212 23.28 17.13 -12.85
CA ALA A 212 24.20 17.68 -13.84
C ALA A 212 24.84 16.53 -14.62
N VAL A 213 24.76 16.61 -15.94
CA VAL A 213 25.46 15.69 -16.82
C VAL A 213 26.90 16.22 -16.88
N ASP A 214 27.76 15.70 -16.01
CA ASP A 214 29.21 15.87 -16.15
C ASP A 214 29.71 15.19 -17.44
#